data_AF-A0ABD0RTQ3-F1
#
_entry.id   AF-A0ABD0RTQ3-F1
#
_cell.length_a   1.000
_cell.length_b   1.000
_cell.length_c   1.000
_cell.angle_alpha   90.00
_cell.angle_beta   90.00
_cell.angle_gamma   90.00
#
_symmetry.space_group_name_H-M   'P 1'
#
loop_
_entity.id
_entity.type
_entity.pdbx_description
1 polymer ?
#
loop_
_entity_poly.entity_id
_entity_poly.type
_entity_poly.pdbx_seq_one_letter_code
_entity_poly.pdbx_strand_id
1 'polypeptide(L)' 'YYLCLQLRDDVVSGRLPCSFATHTVLGSYTVQSELGDYDADLQGSGYISDMRLAPNQTKELEEK' A
#
# COMPACT_ATOMS: atom_id res chain seq x y z
N TYR A 1 4.50 13.20 -9.32
CA TYR A 1 3.33 12.40 -9.71
C TYR A 1 3.74 11.14 -10.47
N TYR A 2 4.15 11.20 -11.75
CA TYR A 2 4.50 10.00 -12.53
C TYR A 2 5.61 9.12 -11.94
N LEU A 3 6.61 9.70 -11.30
CA LEU A 3 7.66 8.95 -10.60
C LEU A 3 7.09 8.05 -9.50
N CYS A 4 6.11 8.54 -8.73
CA CYS A 4 5.49 7.78 -7.66
C CYS A 4 4.64 6.62 -8.20
N LEU A 5 3.93 6.86 -9.31
CA LEU A 5 3.15 5.82 -9.99
C LEU A 5 4.07 4.71 -10.52
N GLN A 6 5.20 5.09 -11.12
CA GLN A 6 6.19 4.15 -11.60
C GLN A 6 6.79 3.35 -10.44
N LEU A 7 7.26 4.01 -9.38
CA LEU A 7 7.79 3.35 -8.18
C LEU A 7 6.80 2.35 -7.57
N ARG A 8 5.52 2.71 -7.49
CA ARG A 8 4.47 1.80 -7.02
C ARG A 8 4.34 0.58 -7.93
N ASP A 9 4.31 0.77 -9.25
CA ASP A 9 4.24 -0.33 -10.21
C ASP A 9 5.46 -1.26 -10.07
N ASP A 10 6.66 -0.70 -9.94
CA ASP A 10 7.90 -1.46 -9.78
C ASP A 10 7.92 -2.28 -8.48
N VAL A 11 7.40 -1.73 -7.38
CA VAL A 11 7.25 -2.45 -6.09
C VAL A 11 6.22 -3.57 -6.21
N VAL A 12 5.02 -3.28 -6.71
CA VAL A 12 3.92 -4.25 -6.81
C VAL A 12 4.22 -5.37 -7.81
N SER A 13 4.91 -5.06 -8.91
CA SER A 13 5.35 -6.05 -9.90
C SER A 13 6.58 -6.83 -9.46
N GLY A 14 7.22 -6.47 -8.35
CA GLY A 14 8.42 -7.12 -7.82
C GLY A 14 9.71 -6.78 -8.59
N ARG A 15 9.68 -5.82 -9.52
CA ARG A 15 10.87 -5.34 -10.23
C ARG A 15 11.80 -4.56 -9.32
N LEU A 16 11.25 -3.91 -8.30
CA LEU A 16 11.99 -3.26 -7.23
C LEU A 16 11.87 -4.09 -5.94
N PRO A 17 12.84 -4.98 -5.64
CA PRO A 17 12.82 -5.74 -4.40
C PRO A 17 12.96 -4.81 -3.20
N CYS A 18 12.07 -4.97 -2.24
CA CYS A 18 11.97 -4.14 -1.04
C CYS A 18 11.75 -5.00 0.20
N SER A 19 12.23 -4.53 1.35
CA SER A 19 11.94 -5.18 2.63
C SER A 19 10.45 -5.10 2.97
N PHE A 20 9.98 -5.94 3.90
CA PHE A 20 8.61 -5.85 4.42
C PHE A 20 8.31 -4.45 4.98
N ALA A 21 9.20 -3.91 5.81
CA ALA A 21 9.04 -2.58 6.39
C ALA A 21 8.92 -1.48 5.33
N THR A 22 9.68 -1.60 4.23
CA THR A 22 9.59 -0.67 3.10
C THR A 22 8.23 -0.77 2.40
N HIS A 23 7.71 -1.98 2.19
CA HIS A 23 6.36 -2.16 1.64
C HIS A 23 5.28 -1.54 2.54
N THR A 24 5.37 -1.73 3.86
CA THR A 24 4.42 -1.15 4.82
C THR A 24 4.41 0.38 4.73
N VAL A 25 5.59 1.01 4.74
CA VAL A 25 5.70 2.48 4.71
C VAL A 25 5.25 3.05 3.37
N LEU A 26 5.62 2.43 2.24
CA LEU A 26 5.13 2.87 0.93
C LEU A 26 3.61 2.63 0.79
N GLY A 27 3.13 1.54 1.39
CA GLY A 27 1.72 1.20 1.48
C GLY A 27 0.90 2.27 2.18
N SER A 28 1.32 2.67 3.38
CA SER A 28 0.62 3.70 4.16
C SER A 28 0.56 5.05 3.44
N TYR A 29 1.65 5.49 2.81
CA TYR A 29 1.65 6.73 2.02
C TYR A 29 0.78 6.64 0.77
N THR A 30 0.72 5.47 0.12
CA THR A 30 -0.16 5.25 -1.03
C THR A 30 -1.62 5.34 -0.62
N VAL A 31 -1.98 4.66 0.47
CA VAL A 31 -3.33 4.69 1.04
C VAL A 31 -3.73 6.11 1.43
N GLN A 32 -2.87 6.82 2.16
CA GLN A 32 -3.14 8.20 2.59
C GLN A 32 -3.29 9.16 1.40
N SER A 33 -2.52 8.97 0.32
CA SER A 33 -2.60 9.84 -0.85
C SER A 33 -3.88 9.66 -1.66
N GLU A 34 -4.48 8.45 -1.66
CA GLU A 34 -5.66 8.12 -2.47
C GLU A 34 -6.96 8.25 -1.66
N LEU A 35 -6.92 7.87 -0.39
CA LEU A 35 -8.10 7.83 0.49
C LEU A 35 -8.14 9.01 1.46
N GLY A 36 -7.06 9.77 1.60
CA GLY A 36 -6.97 10.87 2.56
C GLY A 36 -6.75 10.37 3.98
N ASP A 37 -7.19 11.16 4.96
CA ASP A 37 -7.08 10.80 6.37
C ASP A 37 -8.00 9.62 6.71
N TYR A 38 -7.54 8.77 7.62
CA TYR A 38 -8.29 7.61 8.08
C TYR A 38 -9.56 8.03 8.84
N ASP A 39 -10.71 7.48 8.44
CA ASP A 39 -12.01 7.71 9.10
C ASP A 39 -12.56 6.37 9.60
N ALA A 40 -12.56 6.20 10.93
CA ALA A 40 -12.98 4.96 11.58
C ALA A 40 -14.46 4.62 11.39
N ASP A 41 -15.31 5.60 11.07
CA ASP A 41 -16.75 5.39 10.83
C ASP A 41 -17.02 4.92 9.39
N LEU A 42 -16.10 5.18 8.45
CA LEU A 42 -16.24 4.82 7.03
C LEU A 42 -15.35 3.66 6.60
N GLN A 43 -14.17 3.49 7.21
CA GLN A 43 -13.17 2.52 6.81
C GLN A 43 -13.23 1.27 7.70
N GLY A 44 -13.95 0.26 7.24
CA GLY A 44 -14.06 -1.04 7.89
C GLY A 44 -12.84 -1.95 7.67
N SER A 45 -12.88 -3.14 8.27
CA SER A 45 -11.95 -4.25 8.03
C SER A 45 -11.96 -4.65 6.56
N GLY A 46 -10.95 -4.21 5.80
CA GLY A 46 -10.84 -4.45 4.35
C GLY A 46 -10.66 -3.21 3.49
N TYR A 47 -10.60 -2.00 4.07
CA TYR A 47 -10.47 -0.76 3.29
C TYR A 47 -9.17 -0.66 2.46
N ILE A 48 -8.15 -1.46 2.82
CA ILE A 48 -6.85 -1.55 2.13
C ILE A 48 -6.80 -2.73 1.15
N SER A 49 -7.74 -3.69 1.24
CA SER A 49 -7.70 -4.93 0.45
C SER A 49 -7.94 -4.70 -1.04
N ASP A 50 -8.59 -3.59 -1.41
CA ASP A 50 -8.74 -3.17 -2.81
C ASP A 50 -7.46 -2.55 -3.40
N MET A 51 -6.49 -2.21 -2.53
CA MET A 51 -5.19 -1.69 -2.96
C MET A 51 -4.14 -2.79 -2.98
N ARG A 52 -3.51 -2.94 -4.14
CA ARG A 52 -2.33 -3.79 -4.30
C ARG A 52 -1.07 -3.00 -3.94
N LEU A 53 -0.45 -3.36 -2.82
CA LEU A 53 0.71 -2.69 -2.23
C LEU A 53 2.00 -3.52 -2.31
N ALA A 54 1.87 -4.84 -2.50
CA ALA A 54 2.98 -5.77 -2.63
C ALA A 54 2.65 -6.90 -3.61
N PRO A 55 3.67 -7.55 -4.22
CA PRO A 55 3.49 -8.71 -5.08
C PRO A 55 2.86 -9.90 -4.32
N ASN A 56 3.24 -10.07 -3.05
CA ASN A 56 2.72 -11.09 -2.13
C ASN A 56 2.03 -10.43 -0.93
N GLN A 57 0.94 -9.71 -1.18
CA GLN A 57 0.18 -9.06 -0.11
C GLN A 57 -0.39 -10.10 0.86
N THR A 58 -0.08 -9.94 2.14
CA THR A 58 -0.55 -10.78 3.24
C THR A 58 -1.40 -9.94 4.19
N LYS A 59 -2.27 -10.59 4.98
CA LYS A 59 -3.03 -9.88 6.03
C LYS A 59 -2.14 -9.17 7.03
N GLU A 60 -0.97 -9.74 7.34
CA GLU A 60 0.03 -9.09 8.21
C GLU A 60 0.49 -7.74 7.65
N LEU A 61 0.58 -7.60 6.33
CA LEU A 61 0.91 -6.33 5.68
C LEU A 61 -0.26 -5.33 5.72
N GLU A 62 -1.50 -5.82 5.69
CA GLU A 62 -2.71 -4.97 5.75
C GLU A 62 -3.00 -4.50 7.19
N GLU A 63 -2.60 -5.26 8.20
CA GLU A 63 -2.81 -4.96 9.62
C GLU A 63 -1.67 -4.12 10.25
N LYS A 64 -0.61 -3.83 9.50
CA LYS A 64 0.61 -3.15 9.95
C LYS A 64 0.72 -1.71 9.46
#